data_AF-A0A519ZYT6-F1
#
_entry.id   AF-A0A519ZYT6-F1
#
_cell.length_a   1.000
_cell.length_b   1.000
_cell.length_c   1.000
_cell.angle_alpha   90.00
_cell.angle_beta   90.00
_cell.angle_gamma   90.00
#
_symmetry.space_group_name_H-M   'P 1'
#
loop_
_entity.id
_entity.type
_entity.pdbx_description
1 polymer ?
#
loop_
_entity_poly.entity_id
_entity_poly.type
_entity_poly.pdbx_seq_one_letter_code
_entity_poly.pdbx_strand_id
1 'polypeptide(L)'
;AKYKHNLAFGSILLMFGFFIFNLSSILLKNVASQNTIGNVENLNATQYLNTIPENLYSKIEQYFPIVVVFYIIGIALQLFVIVKGYNKLARFKKENLSLVSEGWNDIFKKVTANLKISKHIKFHLSSIVNVPLVIGYLKPIVLFPVALVNELDNDQVEAILIHELSHIRRNDFLLNLIKTAIETFLFFNPFVWMAGRFIHIEREHACDDLVLKLTGKPLNYAHALLKLELLKDKNSPAYALAATGKTQNLYQRIKRITNMKTNYLNAKQQMAALTLGIACLFSVAWINPAKKEIKKTTKKVEIISAKNISTNAVVFMDTTKKRKIKIVTVDANGKKTEYNSVKD
;
A
#
# COMPACT_ATOMS: atom_id res chain seq x y z
N ALA A 1 18.46 -6.98 -10.93
CA ALA A 1 17.13 -7.20 -10.32
C ALA A 1 17.18 -7.67 -8.87
N LYS A 2 18.02 -8.68 -8.53
CA LYS A 2 18.13 -9.25 -7.18
C LYS A 2 18.27 -8.22 -6.04
N TYR A 3 19.16 -7.24 -6.17
CA TYR A 3 19.34 -6.20 -5.15
C TYR A 3 18.08 -5.34 -4.94
N LYS A 4 17.41 -4.94 -6.03
CA LYS A 4 16.17 -4.17 -5.98
C LYS A 4 15.04 -4.98 -5.32
N HIS A 5 14.93 -6.27 -5.65
CA HIS A 5 14.00 -7.20 -4.99
C HIS A 5 14.23 -7.25 -3.48
N ASN A 6 15.49 -7.45 -3.04
CA ASN A 6 15.81 -7.53 -1.61
C ASN A 6 15.51 -6.22 -0.87
N LEU A 7 15.80 -5.07 -1.49
CA LEU A 7 15.52 -3.75 -0.91
C LEU A 7 14.02 -3.52 -0.73
N ALA A 8 13.21 -3.86 -1.73
CA ALA A 8 11.75 -3.73 -1.63
C ALA A 8 11.15 -4.74 -0.65
N PHE A 9 11.70 -5.94 -0.55
CA PHE A 9 11.27 -6.90 0.47
C PHE A 9 11.61 -6.40 1.88
N GLY A 10 12.81 -5.83 2.06
CA GLY A 10 13.23 -5.20 3.30
C GLY A 10 12.35 -4.01 3.71
N SER A 11 11.90 -3.19 2.76
CA SER A 11 11.02 -2.06 3.07
C SER A 11 9.64 -2.51 3.57
N ILE A 12 9.05 -3.56 2.97
CA ILE A 12 7.78 -4.13 3.47
C ILE A 12 7.96 -4.74 4.87
N LEU A 13 9.04 -5.48 5.10
CA LEU A 13 9.33 -6.04 6.43
C LEU A 13 9.49 -4.94 7.48
N LEU A 14 10.17 -3.85 7.14
CA LEU A 14 10.34 -2.70 8.02
C LEU A 14 9.00 -2.02 8.33
N MET A 15 8.16 -1.77 7.31
CA MET A 15 6.82 -1.20 7.51
C MET A 15 5.97 -2.08 8.44
N PHE A 16 6.00 -3.40 8.24
CA PHE A 16 5.29 -4.34 9.09
C PHE A 16 5.86 -4.38 10.52
N GLY A 17 7.19 -4.36 10.66
CA GLY A 17 7.86 -4.31 11.96
C GLY A 17 7.47 -3.06 12.76
N PHE A 18 7.44 -1.88 12.12
CA PHE A 18 6.97 -0.65 12.75
C PHE A 18 5.49 -0.72 13.13
N PHE A 19 4.65 -1.32 12.30
CA PHE A 19 3.24 -1.52 12.61
C PHE A 19 3.07 -2.40 13.85
N ILE A 20 3.75 -3.54 13.92
CA ILE A 20 3.69 -4.45 15.08
C ILE A 20 4.25 -3.79 16.33
N PHE A 21 5.37 -3.06 16.22
CA PHE A 21 5.95 -2.33 17.35
C PHE A 21 4.98 -1.28 17.90
N ASN A 22 4.37 -0.47 17.04
CA ASN A 22 3.37 0.52 17.47
C ASN A 22 2.13 -0.14 18.07
N LEU A 23 1.64 -1.22 17.47
CA LEU A 23 0.47 -1.94 18.00
C LEU A 23 0.77 -2.52 19.39
N SER A 24 1.93 -3.15 19.54
CA SER A 24 2.37 -3.73 20.81
C SER A 24 2.56 -2.66 21.89
N SER A 25 3.20 -1.52 21.56
CA SER A 25 3.43 -0.45 22.54
C SER A 25 2.11 0.16 23.05
N ILE A 26 1.11 0.32 22.17
CA ILE A 26 -0.23 0.78 22.55
C ILE A 26 -0.93 -0.24 23.47
N LEU A 27 -0.88 -1.53 23.12
CA LEU A 27 -1.50 -2.59 23.92
C LEU A 27 -0.84 -2.70 25.31
N LEU A 28 0.49 -2.69 25.38
CA LEU A 28 1.25 -2.71 26.63
C LEU A 28 0.96 -1.49 27.51
N LYS A 29 0.86 -0.29 26.93
CA LYS A 29 0.54 0.94 27.67
C LYS A 29 -0.88 0.90 28.25
N ASN A 30 -1.85 0.38 27.51
CA ASN A 30 -3.24 0.25 27.97
C ASN A 30 -3.38 -0.77 29.11
N VAL A 31 -2.66 -1.89 29.03
CA VAL A 31 -2.64 -2.91 30.12
C VAL A 31 -1.95 -2.37 31.37
N ALA A 32 -0.83 -1.65 31.22
CA ALA A 32 -0.13 -1.02 32.34
C ALA A 32 -0.99 0.05 33.03
N SER A 33 -1.74 0.86 32.26
CA SER A 33 -2.63 1.90 32.78
C SER A 33 -3.84 1.35 33.54
N GLN A 34 -4.29 0.12 33.27
CA GLN A 34 -5.36 -0.53 34.05
C GLN A 34 -4.85 -1.05 35.42
N ASN A 35 -3.54 -1.24 35.58
CA ASN A 35 -2.94 -1.74 36.82
C ASN A 35 -2.48 -0.64 37.79
N THR A 36 -2.51 0.63 37.36
CA THR A 36 -2.19 1.80 38.19
C THR A 36 -3.43 2.67 38.38
N ILE A 37 -4.23 2.37 39.40
CA ILE A 37 -5.07 3.39 40.03
C ILE A 37 -4.10 4.32 40.77
N GLY A 38 -3.69 5.42 40.13
CA GLY A 38 -2.85 6.43 40.77
C GLY A 38 -1.71 6.93 39.87
N ASN A 39 -1.70 8.24 39.70
CA ASN A 39 -0.65 9.08 39.11
C ASN A 39 -0.69 9.22 37.59
N VAL A 40 -1.48 10.22 37.20
CA VAL A 40 -1.50 10.89 35.89
C VAL A 40 -0.20 11.65 35.70
N GLU A 41 0.89 10.95 35.40
CA GLU A 41 2.12 11.56 34.88
C GLU A 41 2.70 10.67 33.79
N ASN A 42 2.10 10.67 32.59
CA ASN A 42 2.76 10.14 31.39
C ASN A 42 2.05 10.61 30.10
N LEU A 43 2.15 11.92 29.85
CA LEU A 43 1.45 12.61 28.77
C LEU A 43 2.41 13.27 27.74
N ASN A 44 3.56 12.65 27.44
CA ASN A 44 4.40 13.08 26.31
C ASN A 44 3.87 12.56 24.96
N ALA A 45 3.16 11.42 24.94
CA ALA A 45 2.49 10.92 23.74
C ALA A 45 1.17 11.65 23.42
N THR A 46 0.53 12.24 24.43
CA THR A 46 -0.68 13.05 24.27
C THR A 46 -0.39 14.48 23.87
N GLN A 47 0.84 15.00 23.99
CA GLN A 47 1.15 16.35 23.51
C GLN A 47 0.93 16.52 22.00
N TYR A 48 1.09 15.46 21.20
CA TYR A 48 0.78 15.47 19.77
C TYR A 48 -0.70 15.30 19.45
N LEU A 49 -1.49 14.68 20.35
CA LEU A 49 -2.95 14.55 20.21
C LEU A 49 -3.71 15.72 20.86
N ASN A 50 -3.09 16.45 21.79
CA ASN A 50 -3.67 17.61 22.48
C ASN A 50 -3.74 18.88 21.60
N THR A 51 -3.11 18.87 20.43
CA THR A 51 -3.29 19.91 19.39
C THR A 51 -4.45 19.60 18.45
N ILE A 52 -5.05 18.41 18.55
CA ILE A 52 -6.28 18.06 17.85
C ILE A 52 -7.45 18.62 18.67
N PRO A 53 -8.41 19.37 18.08
CA PRO A 53 -9.55 19.88 18.82
C PRO A 53 -10.26 18.74 19.57
N GLU A 54 -10.59 18.92 20.85
CA GLU A 54 -11.23 17.89 21.71
C GLU A 54 -12.50 17.28 21.07
N ASN A 55 -13.21 18.08 20.26
CA ASN A 55 -14.38 17.67 19.49
C ASN A 55 -14.08 16.62 18.40
N LEU A 56 -12.84 16.52 17.92
CA LEU A 56 -12.43 15.54 16.91
C LEU A 56 -11.97 14.23 17.58
N TYR A 57 -11.29 14.31 18.71
CA TYR A 57 -10.88 13.13 19.47
C TYR A 57 -12.09 12.30 19.93
N SER A 58 -13.04 12.95 20.59
CA SER A 58 -14.30 12.33 21.05
C SER A 58 -15.09 11.68 19.91
N LYS A 59 -15.15 12.33 18.74
CA LYS A 59 -15.77 11.74 17.53
C LYS A 59 -15.01 10.52 17.03
N ILE A 60 -13.68 10.58 16.95
CA ILE A 60 -12.86 9.44 16.49
C ILE A 60 -13.01 8.24 17.43
N GLU A 61 -13.02 8.48 18.75
CA GLU A 61 -13.20 7.45 19.76
C GLU A 61 -14.58 6.76 19.62
N GLN A 62 -15.63 7.53 19.34
CA GLN A 62 -16.96 6.99 19.07
C GLN A 62 -17.00 6.08 17.83
N TYR A 63 -16.28 6.44 16.76
CA TYR A 63 -16.25 5.64 15.52
C TYR A 63 -15.19 4.52 15.54
N PHE A 64 -14.29 4.49 16.51
CA PHE A 64 -13.19 3.52 16.56
C PHE A 64 -13.66 2.05 16.55
N PRO A 65 -14.67 1.62 17.34
CA PRO A 65 -15.17 0.25 17.27
C PRO A 65 -15.69 -0.14 15.89
N ILE A 66 -16.35 0.79 15.18
CA ILE A 66 -16.86 0.57 13.83
C ILE A 66 -15.70 0.34 12.85
N VAL A 67 -14.63 1.15 12.96
CA VAL A 67 -13.42 0.98 12.15
C VAL A 67 -12.78 -0.38 12.38
N VAL A 68 -12.72 -0.86 13.64
CA VAL A 68 -12.19 -2.18 13.98
C VAL A 68 -13.02 -3.30 13.35
N VAL A 69 -14.35 -3.21 13.37
CA VAL A 69 -15.23 -4.20 12.71
C VAL A 69 -14.96 -4.24 11.20
N PHE A 70 -14.89 -3.10 10.53
CA PHE A 70 -14.53 -3.05 9.11
C PHE A 70 -13.14 -3.64 8.83
N TYR A 71 -12.17 -3.39 9.72
CA TYR A 71 -10.83 -3.96 9.60
C TYR A 71 -10.83 -5.50 9.71
N ILE A 72 -11.58 -6.06 10.67
CA ILE A 72 -11.72 -7.51 10.83
C ILE A 72 -12.43 -8.13 9.61
N ILE A 73 -13.50 -7.50 9.11
CA ILE A 73 -14.17 -7.95 7.88
C ILE A 73 -13.19 -7.95 6.70
N GLY A 74 -12.37 -6.90 6.56
CA GLY A 74 -11.33 -6.81 5.54
C GLY A 74 -10.33 -7.98 5.61
N ILE A 75 -9.83 -8.29 6.80
CA ILE A 75 -8.96 -9.44 7.03
C ILE A 75 -9.67 -10.75 6.67
N ALA A 76 -10.91 -10.94 7.11
CA ALA A 76 -11.68 -12.16 6.85
C ALA A 76 -11.88 -12.40 5.34
N LEU A 77 -12.23 -11.35 4.59
CA LEU A 77 -12.34 -11.39 3.13
C LEU A 77 -11.00 -11.75 2.47
N GLN A 78 -9.91 -11.12 2.93
CA GLN A 78 -8.58 -11.38 2.37
C GLN A 78 -8.10 -12.81 2.66
N LEU A 79 -8.34 -13.32 3.86
CA LEU A 79 -8.06 -14.71 4.23
C LEU A 79 -8.89 -15.68 3.38
N PHE A 80 -10.17 -15.39 3.16
CA PHE A 80 -11.02 -16.20 2.30
C PHE A 80 -10.48 -16.29 0.86
N VAL A 81 -10.01 -15.17 0.29
CA VAL A 81 -9.36 -15.15 -1.03
C VAL A 81 -8.09 -16.02 -1.04
N ILE A 82 -7.27 -15.93 0.00
CA ILE A 82 -6.03 -16.73 0.13
C ILE A 82 -6.36 -18.23 0.23
N VAL A 83 -7.33 -18.61 1.07
CA VAL A 83 -7.75 -20.00 1.24
C VAL A 83 -8.28 -20.58 -0.06
N LYS A 84 -9.13 -19.84 -0.80
CA LYS A 84 -9.57 -20.25 -2.14
C LYS A 84 -8.41 -20.45 -3.11
N GLY A 85 -7.44 -19.54 -3.10
CA GLY A 85 -6.22 -19.65 -3.91
C GLY A 85 -5.41 -20.91 -3.56
N TYR A 86 -5.24 -21.19 -2.28
CA TYR A 86 -4.50 -22.36 -1.80
C TYR A 86 -5.23 -23.67 -2.14
N ASN A 87 -6.55 -23.72 -1.98
CA ASN A 87 -7.36 -24.88 -2.34
C ASN A 87 -7.26 -25.19 -3.84
N LYS A 88 -7.27 -24.15 -4.69
CA LYS A 88 -7.05 -24.32 -6.15
C LYS A 88 -5.65 -24.89 -6.44
N LEU A 89 -4.63 -24.42 -5.74
CA LEU A 89 -3.25 -24.91 -5.89
C LEU A 89 -3.10 -26.36 -5.39
N ALA A 90 -3.79 -26.71 -4.31
CA ALA A 90 -3.81 -28.06 -3.77
C ALA A 90 -4.48 -29.06 -4.74
N ARG A 91 -5.49 -28.62 -5.49
CA ARG A 91 -6.13 -29.43 -6.55
C ARG A 91 -5.14 -29.81 -7.65
N PHE A 92 -4.32 -28.87 -8.12
CA PHE A 92 -3.31 -29.12 -9.16
C PHE A 92 -2.23 -30.13 -8.74
N LYS A 93 -2.03 -30.32 -7.45
CA LYS A 93 -1.06 -31.30 -6.92
C LYS A 93 -1.55 -32.75 -6.98
N LYS A 94 -2.86 -32.99 -7.09
CA LYS A 94 -3.45 -34.32 -6.96
C LYS A 94 -4.05 -34.87 -8.25
N GLU A 95 -4.46 -34.02 -9.18
CA GLU A 95 -5.26 -34.42 -10.34
C GLU A 95 -4.47 -34.36 -11.65
N ASN A 96 -4.74 -35.34 -12.54
CA ASN A 96 -4.31 -35.36 -13.95
C ASN A 96 -2.81 -35.07 -14.17
N LEU A 97 -1.97 -35.75 -13.39
CA LEU A 97 -0.53 -35.71 -13.56
C LEU A 97 -0.08 -36.80 -14.52
N SER A 98 0.57 -36.40 -15.60
CA SER A 98 1.19 -37.31 -16.56
C SER A 98 2.71 -37.30 -16.40
N LEU A 99 3.33 -38.43 -16.75
CA LEU A 99 4.78 -38.54 -16.78
C LEU A 99 5.35 -37.71 -17.92
N VAL A 100 6.53 -37.15 -17.66
CA VAL A 100 7.32 -36.39 -18.63
C VAL A 100 8.14 -37.37 -19.48
N SER A 101 8.40 -37.03 -20.75
CA SER A 101 9.27 -37.83 -21.62
C SER A 101 10.69 -37.98 -21.06
N GLU A 102 11.41 -39.03 -21.46
CA GLU A 102 12.78 -39.28 -20.97
C GLU A 102 13.72 -38.11 -21.29
N GLY A 103 13.67 -37.56 -22.51
CA GLY A 103 14.51 -36.42 -22.90
C GLY A 103 14.31 -35.18 -22.03
N TRP A 104 13.06 -34.85 -21.67
CA TRP A 104 12.78 -33.72 -20.77
C TRP A 104 13.18 -34.02 -19.32
N ASN A 105 13.10 -35.27 -18.88
CA ASN A 105 13.61 -35.67 -17.56
C ASN A 105 15.14 -35.52 -17.48
N ASP A 106 15.87 -35.81 -18.55
CA ASP A 106 17.32 -35.65 -18.58
C ASP A 106 17.73 -34.18 -18.57
N ILE A 107 17.03 -33.33 -19.33
CA ILE A 107 17.19 -31.87 -19.26
C ILE A 107 16.90 -31.39 -17.83
N PHE A 108 15.82 -31.85 -17.22
CA PHE A 108 15.44 -31.49 -15.85
C PHE A 108 16.52 -31.88 -14.83
N LYS A 109 17.07 -33.10 -14.89
CA LYS A 109 18.17 -33.54 -14.02
C LYS A 109 19.41 -32.68 -14.21
N LYS A 110 19.80 -32.42 -15.47
CA LYS A 110 20.95 -31.57 -15.83
C LYS A 110 20.80 -30.17 -15.26
N VAL A 111 19.65 -29.52 -15.48
CA VAL A 111 19.38 -28.16 -15.00
C VAL A 111 19.34 -28.13 -13.46
N THR A 112 18.71 -29.10 -12.82
CA THR A 112 18.63 -29.18 -11.35
C THR A 112 20.01 -29.31 -10.72
N ALA A 113 20.88 -30.14 -11.30
CA ALA A 113 22.28 -30.29 -10.89
C ALA A 113 23.08 -28.99 -11.11
N ASN A 114 22.96 -28.36 -12.28
CA ASN A 114 23.62 -27.09 -12.60
C ASN A 114 23.22 -25.96 -11.65
N LEU A 115 21.95 -25.92 -11.25
CA LEU A 115 21.42 -24.96 -10.28
C LEU A 115 21.73 -25.33 -8.81
N LYS A 116 22.42 -26.45 -8.55
CA LYS A 116 22.81 -26.93 -7.21
C LYS A 116 21.65 -26.90 -6.22
N ILE A 117 20.50 -27.44 -6.62
CA ILE A 117 19.31 -27.48 -5.77
C ILE A 117 19.34 -28.75 -4.93
N SER A 118 19.34 -28.62 -3.60
CA SER A 118 19.37 -29.75 -2.66
C SER A 118 18.00 -30.38 -2.38
N LYS A 119 16.90 -29.70 -2.76
CA LYS A 119 15.54 -30.17 -2.53
C LYS A 119 15.17 -31.27 -3.53
N HIS A 120 14.44 -32.28 -3.06
CA HIS A 120 13.84 -33.27 -3.95
C HIS A 120 12.63 -32.66 -4.68
N ILE A 121 12.82 -32.34 -5.97
CA ILE A 121 11.81 -31.71 -6.82
C ILE A 121 11.18 -32.79 -7.73
N LYS A 122 9.85 -32.77 -7.88
CA LYS A 122 9.16 -33.60 -8.87
C LYS A 122 8.83 -32.78 -10.11
N PHE A 123 8.88 -33.41 -11.28
CA PHE A 123 8.51 -32.80 -12.56
C PHE A 123 7.41 -33.62 -13.22
N HIS A 124 6.28 -32.98 -13.50
CA HIS A 124 5.11 -33.64 -14.11
C HIS A 124 4.47 -32.76 -15.19
N LEU A 125 3.75 -33.40 -16.10
CA LEU A 125 2.82 -32.71 -17.00
C LEU A 125 1.44 -32.65 -16.34
N SER A 126 0.68 -31.59 -16.57
CA SER A 126 -0.70 -31.48 -16.10
C SER A 126 -1.62 -30.93 -17.20
N SER A 127 -2.80 -31.53 -17.35
CA SER A 127 -3.83 -31.06 -18.29
C SER A 127 -4.66 -29.89 -17.74
N ILE A 128 -4.54 -29.59 -16.44
CA ILE A 128 -5.33 -28.56 -15.76
C ILE A 128 -4.61 -27.22 -15.76
N VAL A 129 -3.27 -27.22 -15.80
CA VAL A 129 -2.46 -25.99 -15.78
C VAL A 129 -2.24 -25.49 -17.21
N ASN A 130 -2.34 -24.18 -17.40
CA ASN A 130 -2.20 -23.53 -18.71
C ASN A 130 -0.84 -22.86 -18.89
N VAL A 131 -0.08 -22.71 -17.82
CA VAL A 131 1.28 -22.16 -17.81
C VAL A 131 2.18 -23.05 -16.95
N PRO A 132 3.49 -23.12 -17.25
CA PRO A 132 4.47 -23.69 -16.33
C PRO A 132 4.35 -23.02 -14.96
N LEU A 133 4.39 -23.81 -13.90
CA LEU A 133 4.34 -23.28 -12.54
C LEU A 133 4.98 -24.23 -11.52
N VAL A 134 5.47 -23.64 -10.44
CA VAL A 134 5.99 -24.37 -9.27
C VAL A 134 5.00 -24.33 -8.11
N ILE A 135 4.72 -25.50 -7.54
CA ILE A 135 3.85 -25.64 -6.35
C ILE A 135 4.64 -26.16 -5.16
N GLY A 136 4.51 -25.46 -4.02
CA GLY A 136 4.97 -25.92 -2.71
C GLY A 136 6.42 -25.56 -2.38
N TYR A 137 6.74 -25.61 -1.09
CA TYR A 137 8.04 -25.19 -0.56
C TYR A 137 8.95 -26.35 -0.14
N LEU A 138 8.42 -27.29 0.65
CA LEU A 138 9.17 -28.43 1.22
C LEU A 138 9.39 -29.54 0.19
N LYS A 139 8.33 -29.92 -0.52
CA LYS A 139 8.33 -30.89 -1.61
C LYS A 139 7.83 -30.20 -2.87
N PRO A 140 8.65 -29.34 -3.49
CA PRO A 140 8.24 -28.56 -4.66
C PRO A 140 7.96 -29.48 -5.85
N ILE A 141 6.94 -29.11 -6.63
CA ILE A 141 6.55 -29.80 -7.86
C ILE A 141 6.55 -28.78 -8.99
N VAL A 142 7.29 -29.05 -10.04
CA VAL A 142 7.26 -28.31 -11.30
C VAL A 142 6.20 -28.96 -12.19
N LEU A 143 5.22 -28.17 -12.64
CA LEU A 143 4.15 -28.62 -13.51
C LEU A 143 4.23 -27.90 -14.84
N PHE A 144 4.28 -28.66 -15.94
CA PHE A 144 4.17 -28.12 -17.29
C PHE A 144 2.79 -28.47 -17.88
N PRO A 145 2.13 -27.56 -18.61
CA PRO A 145 0.95 -27.88 -19.39
C PRO A 145 1.24 -29.00 -20.40
N VAL A 146 0.35 -29.98 -20.50
CA VAL A 146 0.45 -31.03 -21.53
C VAL A 146 0.45 -30.43 -22.95
N ALA A 147 -0.20 -29.28 -23.14
CA ALA A 147 -0.22 -28.54 -24.41
C ALA A 147 1.18 -28.10 -24.89
N LEU A 148 2.20 -28.08 -24.02
CA LEU A 148 3.56 -27.67 -24.39
C LEU A 148 4.41 -28.75 -25.04
N VAL A 149 4.01 -30.02 -24.92
CA VAL A 149 4.86 -31.17 -25.31
C VAL A 149 5.32 -31.09 -26.78
N ASN A 150 4.46 -30.57 -27.67
CA ASN A 150 4.75 -30.46 -29.10
C ASN A 150 5.07 -29.03 -29.56
N GLU A 151 5.01 -28.04 -28.65
CA GLU A 151 5.14 -26.62 -29.00
C GLU A 151 6.54 -26.09 -28.67
N LEU A 152 7.28 -26.75 -27.79
CA LEU A 152 8.60 -26.33 -27.33
C LEU A 152 9.69 -27.29 -27.79
N ASP A 153 10.78 -26.73 -28.31
CA ASP A 153 12.02 -27.48 -28.52
C ASP A 153 12.78 -27.69 -27.19
N ASN A 154 13.79 -28.56 -27.20
CA ASN A 154 14.57 -28.90 -26.01
C ASN A 154 15.31 -27.69 -25.40
N ASP A 155 15.78 -26.75 -26.22
CA ASP A 155 16.46 -25.54 -25.72
C ASP A 155 15.45 -24.61 -25.03
N GLN A 156 14.22 -24.51 -25.54
CA GLN A 156 13.14 -23.74 -24.95
C GLN A 156 12.66 -24.36 -23.63
N VAL A 157 12.58 -25.69 -23.58
CA VAL A 157 12.28 -26.45 -22.35
C VAL A 157 13.37 -26.23 -21.31
N GLU A 158 14.64 -26.30 -21.69
CA GLU A 158 15.77 -25.99 -20.80
C GLU A 158 15.67 -24.57 -20.23
N ALA A 159 15.38 -23.57 -21.07
CA ALA A 159 15.23 -22.18 -20.65
C ALA A 159 14.08 -21.97 -19.65
N ILE A 160 12.90 -22.57 -19.91
CA ILE A 160 11.75 -22.48 -19.01
C ILE A 160 12.01 -23.25 -17.71
N LEU A 161 12.65 -24.42 -17.76
CA LEU A 161 13.03 -25.16 -16.56
C LEU A 161 14.00 -24.37 -15.69
N ILE A 162 15.00 -23.69 -16.29
CA ILE A 162 15.89 -22.80 -15.54
C ILE A 162 15.08 -21.71 -14.83
N HIS A 163 14.08 -21.12 -15.51
CA HIS A 163 13.20 -20.11 -14.94
C HIS A 163 12.42 -20.66 -13.72
N GLU A 164 11.68 -21.74 -13.90
CA GLU A 164 10.85 -22.33 -12.83
C GLU A 164 11.71 -22.83 -11.65
N LEU A 165 12.82 -23.51 -11.92
CA LEU A 165 13.75 -23.98 -10.89
C LEU A 165 14.44 -22.83 -10.16
N SER A 166 14.61 -21.68 -10.80
CA SER A 166 15.16 -20.49 -10.14
C SER A 166 14.26 -19.98 -9.02
N HIS A 167 12.93 -20.09 -9.15
CA HIS A 167 11.99 -19.76 -8.08
C HIS A 167 12.18 -20.68 -6.86
N ILE A 168 12.43 -21.98 -7.09
CA ILE A 168 12.70 -22.95 -6.03
C ILE A 168 14.02 -22.62 -5.33
N ARG A 169 15.09 -22.39 -6.11
CA ARG A 169 16.42 -22.05 -5.59
C ARG A 169 16.40 -20.79 -4.72
N ARG A 170 15.58 -19.82 -5.09
CA ARG A 170 15.44 -18.53 -4.38
C ARG A 170 14.42 -18.56 -3.24
N ASN A 171 13.75 -19.69 -3.00
CA ASN A 171 12.68 -19.83 -2.00
C ASN A 171 11.52 -18.84 -2.21
N ASP A 172 11.22 -18.51 -3.47
CA ASP A 172 10.24 -17.47 -3.81
C ASP A 172 8.83 -17.80 -3.29
N PHE A 173 8.49 -19.08 -3.15
CA PHE A 173 7.23 -19.51 -2.53
C PHE A 173 7.10 -19.01 -1.08
N LEU A 174 8.15 -19.13 -0.27
CA LEU A 174 8.14 -18.71 1.13
C LEU A 174 8.12 -17.18 1.24
N LEU A 175 8.93 -16.49 0.42
CA LEU A 175 8.93 -15.03 0.37
C LEU A 175 7.55 -14.49 -0.05
N ASN A 176 6.90 -15.15 -1.01
CA ASN A 176 5.55 -14.78 -1.43
C ASN A 176 4.52 -14.99 -0.31
N LEU A 177 4.66 -16.05 0.50
CA LEU A 177 3.79 -16.29 1.65
C LEU A 177 3.92 -15.17 2.70
N ILE A 178 5.16 -14.81 3.06
CA ILE A 178 5.45 -13.72 4.00
C ILE A 178 4.87 -12.39 3.46
N LYS A 179 5.15 -12.07 2.19
CA LYS A 179 4.65 -10.87 1.53
C LYS A 179 3.11 -10.82 1.51
N THR A 180 2.46 -11.94 1.22
CA THR A 180 0.98 -12.03 1.21
C THR A 180 0.39 -11.88 2.62
N ALA A 181 1.04 -12.42 3.64
CA ALA A 181 0.62 -12.23 5.02
C ALA A 181 0.71 -10.74 5.42
N ILE A 182 1.80 -10.06 5.08
CA ILE A 182 1.97 -8.63 5.37
C ILE A 182 0.93 -7.78 4.63
N GLU A 183 0.69 -8.04 3.34
CA GLU A 183 -0.39 -7.40 2.58
C GLU A 183 -1.78 -7.65 3.18
N THR A 184 -1.98 -8.79 3.84
CA THR A 184 -3.25 -9.11 4.50
C THR A 184 -3.46 -8.28 5.75
N PHE A 185 -2.45 -8.14 6.60
CA PHE A 185 -2.55 -7.30 7.79
C PHE A 185 -2.58 -5.79 7.46
N LEU A 186 -1.86 -5.39 6.41
CA LEU A 186 -1.73 -4.01 5.97
C LEU A 186 -2.51 -3.73 4.68
N PHE A 187 -3.66 -4.39 4.49
CA PHE A 187 -4.45 -4.28 3.25
C PHE A 187 -4.91 -2.84 2.95
N PHE A 188 -5.02 -1.99 3.97
CA PHE A 188 -5.38 -0.58 3.85
C PHE A 188 -4.21 0.29 3.38
N ASN A 189 -2.96 -0.20 3.41
CA ASN A 189 -1.77 0.59 3.12
C ASN A 189 -1.38 0.53 1.63
N PRO A 190 -1.55 1.62 0.85
CA PRO A 190 -1.24 1.65 -0.58
C PRO A 190 0.26 1.42 -0.88
N PHE A 191 1.15 1.79 0.03
CA PHE A 191 2.60 1.62 -0.14
C PHE A 191 3.01 0.14 -0.07
N VAL A 192 2.31 -0.66 0.74
CA VAL A 192 2.56 -2.11 0.82
C VAL A 192 2.15 -2.78 -0.49
N TRP A 193 1.01 -2.40 -1.09
CA TRP A 193 0.61 -2.88 -2.41
C TRP A 193 1.59 -2.47 -3.52
N MET A 194 2.06 -1.22 -3.49
CA MET A 194 3.03 -0.73 -4.47
C MET A 194 4.37 -1.48 -4.36
N ALA A 195 4.88 -1.65 -3.15
CA ALA A 195 6.09 -2.42 -2.90
C ALA A 195 5.88 -3.90 -3.28
N GLY A 196 4.71 -4.48 -3.01
CA GLY A 196 4.35 -5.84 -3.39
C GLY A 196 4.38 -6.06 -4.90
N ARG A 197 3.89 -5.08 -5.68
CA ARG A 197 4.00 -5.09 -7.16
C ARG A 197 5.45 -5.00 -7.62
N PHE A 198 6.27 -4.16 -6.98
CA PHE A 198 7.68 -4.02 -7.33
C PHE A 198 8.48 -5.29 -7.00
N ILE A 199 8.24 -5.92 -5.85
CA ILE A 199 8.82 -7.22 -5.48
C ILE A 199 8.51 -8.28 -6.54
N HIS A 200 7.25 -8.33 -7.01
CA HIS A 200 6.84 -9.25 -8.06
C HIS A 200 7.62 -9.01 -9.36
N ILE A 201 7.67 -7.77 -9.86
CA ILE A 201 8.39 -7.42 -11.10
C ILE A 201 9.88 -7.79 -11.00
N GLU A 202 10.54 -7.38 -9.92
CA GLU A 202 11.98 -7.66 -9.74
C GLU A 202 12.26 -9.14 -9.47
N ARG A 203 11.29 -9.90 -8.95
CA ARG A 203 11.39 -11.36 -8.83
C ARG A 203 11.50 -12.00 -10.21
N GLU A 204 10.55 -11.71 -11.09
CA GLU A 204 10.52 -12.23 -12.47
C GLU A 204 11.81 -11.82 -13.22
N HIS A 205 12.22 -10.55 -13.12
CA HIS A 205 13.44 -10.07 -13.74
C HIS A 205 14.70 -10.78 -13.26
N ALA A 206 14.79 -11.11 -11.96
CA ALA A 206 15.94 -11.84 -11.44
C ALA A 206 15.95 -13.32 -11.86
N CYS A 207 14.78 -13.91 -12.15
CA CYS A 207 14.69 -15.24 -12.77
C CYS A 207 15.11 -15.18 -14.24
N ASP A 208 14.61 -14.20 -14.99
CA ASP A 208 15.00 -13.95 -16.40
C ASP A 208 16.51 -13.73 -16.53
N ASP A 209 17.11 -12.90 -15.67
CA ASP A 209 18.56 -12.65 -15.65
C ASP A 209 19.37 -13.95 -15.49
N LEU A 210 18.87 -14.92 -14.71
CA LEU A 210 19.53 -16.21 -14.50
C LEU A 210 19.43 -17.11 -15.73
N VAL A 211 18.28 -17.14 -16.40
CA VAL A 211 18.10 -17.87 -17.66
C VAL A 211 19.09 -17.37 -18.70
N LEU A 212 19.21 -16.04 -18.86
CA LEU A 212 20.13 -15.45 -19.81
C LEU A 212 21.59 -15.75 -19.48
N LYS A 213 21.95 -15.73 -18.19
CA LYS A 213 23.30 -16.05 -17.74
C LYS A 213 23.70 -17.51 -18.04
N LEU A 214 22.76 -18.45 -17.96
CA LEU A 214 23.05 -19.88 -18.14
C LEU A 214 22.91 -20.36 -19.58
N THR A 215 21.95 -19.82 -20.33
CA THR A 215 21.66 -20.26 -21.71
C THR A 215 22.40 -19.44 -22.76
N GLY A 216 22.65 -18.15 -22.53
CA GLY A 216 23.21 -17.24 -23.53
C GLY A 216 22.33 -17.02 -24.77
N LYS A 217 21.07 -17.48 -24.76
CA LYS A 217 20.16 -17.48 -25.93
C LYS A 217 18.91 -16.61 -25.68
N PRO A 218 19.02 -15.26 -25.66
CA PRO A 218 17.91 -14.36 -25.30
C PRO A 218 16.71 -14.45 -26.23
N LEU A 219 16.93 -14.55 -27.55
CA LEU A 219 15.85 -14.62 -28.55
C LEU A 219 15.07 -15.93 -28.43
N ASN A 220 15.77 -17.06 -28.23
CA ASN A 220 15.09 -18.35 -28.06
C ASN A 220 14.22 -18.36 -26.80
N TYR A 221 14.74 -17.80 -25.70
CA TYR A 221 13.96 -17.65 -24.48
C TYR A 221 12.75 -16.72 -24.65
N ALA A 222 12.92 -15.59 -25.33
CA ALA A 222 11.81 -14.69 -25.63
C ALA A 222 10.71 -15.35 -26.49
N HIS A 223 11.09 -16.16 -27.48
CA HIS A 223 10.15 -16.96 -28.27
C HIS A 223 9.42 -18.00 -27.42
N ALA A 224 10.13 -18.68 -26.51
CA ALA A 224 9.51 -19.61 -25.57
C ALA A 224 8.45 -18.91 -24.71
N LEU A 225 8.76 -17.76 -24.12
CA LEU A 225 7.82 -16.96 -23.33
C LEU A 225 6.59 -16.51 -24.14
N LEU A 226 6.79 -16.14 -25.41
CA LEU A 226 5.69 -15.76 -26.30
C LEU A 226 4.75 -16.94 -26.58
N LYS A 227 5.31 -18.12 -26.88
CA LYS A 227 4.52 -19.35 -27.07
C LYS A 227 3.69 -19.69 -25.83
N LEU A 228 4.27 -19.57 -24.63
CA LEU A 228 3.56 -19.80 -23.37
C LEU A 228 2.32 -18.90 -23.22
N GLU A 229 2.45 -17.60 -23.53
CA GLU A 229 1.34 -16.66 -23.39
C GLU A 229 0.26 -16.89 -24.45
N LEU A 230 0.65 -17.20 -25.70
CA LEU A 230 -0.31 -17.53 -26.76
C LEU A 230 -1.16 -18.76 -26.43
N LEU A 231 -0.59 -19.76 -25.76
CA LEU A 231 -1.33 -20.95 -25.35
C LEU A 231 -2.26 -20.69 -24.15
N LYS A 232 -1.88 -19.78 -23.27
CA LYS A 232 -2.71 -19.35 -22.13
C LYS A 232 -3.94 -18.55 -22.59
N ASP A 233 -3.79 -17.67 -23.58
CA ASP A 233 -4.89 -16.81 -24.07
C ASP A 233 -5.98 -17.61 -24.79
N LYS A 234 -5.64 -18.71 -25.46
CA LYS A 234 -6.63 -19.61 -26.11
C LYS A 234 -7.69 -20.17 -25.16
N ASN A 235 -7.41 -20.21 -23.85
CA ASN A 235 -8.30 -20.77 -22.82
C ASN A 235 -8.94 -19.71 -21.91
N SER A 236 -8.82 -18.42 -22.22
CA SER A 236 -9.42 -17.34 -21.43
C SER A 236 -10.71 -16.83 -22.10
N PRO A 237 -11.85 -16.69 -21.38
CA PRO A 237 -13.09 -16.21 -21.98
C PRO A 237 -12.93 -14.77 -22.49
N ALA A 238 -13.36 -14.54 -23.72
CA ALA A 238 -13.27 -13.27 -24.46
C ALA A 238 -13.90 -12.04 -23.77
N TYR A 239 -14.68 -12.25 -22.69
CA TYR A 239 -15.37 -11.21 -21.92
C TYR A 239 -14.64 -10.79 -20.63
N ALA A 240 -13.45 -11.30 -20.36
CA ALA A 240 -12.62 -10.71 -19.32
C ALA A 240 -12.13 -9.35 -19.84
N LEU A 241 -12.80 -8.26 -19.42
CA LEU A 241 -12.34 -6.89 -19.63
C LEU A 241 -10.85 -6.88 -19.28
N ALA A 242 -10.00 -6.79 -20.30
CA ALA A 242 -8.58 -6.97 -20.15
C ALA A 242 -8.07 -5.79 -19.32
N ALA A 243 -8.02 -5.97 -17.99
CA ALA A 243 -7.25 -5.11 -17.13
C ALA A 243 -5.82 -5.21 -17.65
N THR A 244 -5.42 -4.17 -18.38
CA THR A 244 -4.29 -4.03 -19.30
C THR A 244 -2.91 -4.34 -18.71
N GLY A 245 -2.82 -4.80 -17.46
CA GLY A 245 -1.57 -5.06 -16.75
C GLY A 245 -0.89 -6.41 -17.06
N LYS A 246 -1.61 -7.47 -17.47
CA LYS A 246 -0.97 -8.80 -17.65
C LYS A 246 -0.13 -8.88 -18.93
N THR A 247 -0.64 -8.40 -20.05
CA THR A 247 0.08 -8.37 -21.34
C THR A 247 1.24 -7.38 -21.33
N GLN A 248 1.10 -6.25 -20.61
CA GLN A 248 2.18 -5.29 -20.40
C GLN A 248 3.39 -5.89 -19.68
N ASN A 249 3.18 -6.81 -18.73
CA ASN A 249 4.29 -7.45 -18.00
C ASN A 249 5.13 -8.34 -18.92
N LEU A 250 4.51 -9.16 -19.77
CA LEU A 250 5.24 -10.00 -20.72
C LEU A 250 6.03 -9.15 -21.74
N TYR A 251 5.37 -8.14 -22.31
CA TYR A 251 6.03 -7.22 -23.23
C TYR A 251 7.27 -6.57 -22.60
N GLN A 252 7.16 -6.08 -21.36
CA GLN A 252 8.31 -5.48 -20.65
C GLN A 252 9.42 -6.51 -20.39
N ARG A 253 9.08 -7.76 -20.07
CA ARG A 253 10.07 -8.84 -19.91
C ARG A 253 10.79 -9.15 -21.22
N ILE A 254 10.05 -9.41 -22.30
CA ILE A 254 10.62 -9.69 -23.62
C ILE A 254 11.52 -8.55 -24.06
N LYS A 255 11.02 -7.31 -23.98
CA LYS A 255 11.78 -6.10 -24.31
C LYS A 255 13.10 -6.01 -23.55
N ARG A 256 13.09 -6.29 -22.24
CA ARG A 256 14.29 -6.29 -21.40
C ARG A 256 15.25 -7.40 -21.80
N ILE A 257 14.75 -8.62 -22.00
CA ILE A 257 15.54 -9.81 -22.35
C ILE A 257 16.25 -9.63 -23.69
N THR A 258 15.55 -9.08 -24.69
CA THR A 258 16.09 -8.85 -26.04
C THR A 258 16.89 -7.56 -26.14
N ASN A 259 17.06 -6.83 -25.03
CA ASN A 259 17.71 -5.52 -24.96
C ASN A 259 17.20 -4.55 -26.04
N MET A 260 15.88 -4.59 -26.28
CA MET A 260 15.23 -3.79 -27.31
C MET A 260 15.39 -2.30 -26.96
N LYS A 261 16.20 -1.58 -27.72
CA LYS A 261 16.36 -0.13 -27.56
C LYS A 261 15.03 0.52 -27.87
N THR A 262 14.57 1.35 -26.95
CA THR A 262 13.33 2.11 -27.14
C THR A 262 13.58 3.56 -26.83
N ASN A 263 13.25 4.42 -27.78
CA ASN A 263 13.10 5.84 -27.54
C ASN A 263 11.79 6.07 -26.78
N TYR A 264 11.84 6.09 -25.45
CA TYR A 264 10.73 6.53 -24.62
C TYR A 264 11.16 7.74 -23.79
N LEU A 265 10.18 8.62 -23.55
CA LEU A 265 10.29 10.00 -23.06
C LEU A 265 11.55 10.30 -22.24
N ASN A 266 12.32 11.28 -22.72
CA ASN A 266 13.56 11.76 -22.14
C ASN A 266 13.40 11.92 -20.62
N ALA A 267 14.40 11.51 -19.82
CA ALA A 267 14.40 11.73 -18.37
C ALA A 267 14.06 13.19 -17.98
N LYS A 268 14.37 14.15 -18.87
CA LYS A 268 13.97 15.56 -18.80
C LYS A 268 12.44 15.78 -18.75
N GLN A 269 11.65 15.00 -19.48
CA GLN A 269 10.17 15.09 -19.49
C GLN A 269 9.56 14.50 -18.22
N GLN A 270 10.15 13.44 -17.65
CA GLN A 270 9.75 12.91 -16.33
C GLN A 270 10.12 13.90 -15.20
N MET A 271 11.29 14.52 -15.29
CA MET A 271 11.67 15.59 -14.36
C MET A 271 10.77 16.81 -14.50
N ALA A 272 10.40 17.20 -15.72
CA ALA A 272 9.48 18.31 -15.95
C ALA A 272 8.07 18.05 -15.38
N ALA A 273 7.55 16.82 -15.51
CA ALA A 273 6.27 16.44 -14.91
C ALA A 273 6.34 16.44 -13.38
N LEU A 274 7.47 16.00 -12.81
CA LEU A 274 7.70 15.98 -11.37
C LEU A 274 7.85 17.41 -10.80
N THR A 275 8.56 18.30 -11.50
CA THR A 275 8.66 19.71 -11.10
C THR A 275 7.32 20.43 -11.23
N LEU A 276 6.52 20.13 -12.27
CA LEU A 276 5.16 20.67 -12.40
C LEU A 276 4.27 20.22 -11.24
N GLY A 277 4.33 18.93 -10.88
CA GLY A 277 3.56 18.38 -9.75
C GLY A 277 3.95 19.00 -8.42
N ILE A 278 5.25 19.20 -8.17
CA ILE A 278 5.76 19.88 -6.98
C ILE A 278 5.29 21.36 -6.98
N ALA A 279 5.38 22.06 -8.11
CA ALA A 279 4.91 23.44 -8.23
C ALA A 279 3.40 23.59 -7.98
N CYS A 280 2.58 22.64 -8.46
CA CYS A 280 1.15 22.60 -8.16
C CYS A 280 0.88 22.37 -6.67
N LEU A 281 1.61 21.44 -6.02
CA LEU A 281 1.47 21.21 -4.58
C LEU A 281 1.86 22.44 -3.75
N PHE A 282 2.93 23.16 -4.15
CA PHE A 282 3.30 24.44 -3.53
C PHE A 282 2.26 25.54 -3.77
N SER A 283 1.68 25.61 -4.97
CA SER A 283 0.64 26.60 -5.30
C SER A 283 -0.63 26.38 -4.47
N VAL A 284 -1.03 25.13 -4.25
CA VAL A 284 -2.17 24.77 -3.39
C VAL A 284 -1.87 25.05 -1.92
N ALA A 285 -0.63 24.80 -1.45
CA ALA A 285 -0.22 25.12 -0.07
C ALA A 285 -0.15 26.63 0.21
N TRP A 286 0.08 27.46 -0.81
CA TRP A 286 0.10 28.92 -0.67
C TRP A 286 -1.31 29.55 -0.65
N ILE A 287 -2.34 28.82 -1.08
CA ILE A 287 -3.75 29.19 -0.87
C ILE A 287 -4.12 28.84 0.58
N ASN A 288 -3.46 29.53 1.52
CA ASN A 288 -3.95 29.63 2.88
C ASN A 288 -4.74 30.96 2.94
N PRO A 289 -6.08 30.95 3.07
CA PRO A 289 -6.83 32.19 3.17
C PRO A 289 -6.33 32.94 4.40
N ALA A 290 -5.66 34.07 4.18
CA ALA A 290 -5.19 34.93 5.25
C ALA A 290 -6.36 35.19 6.20
N LYS A 291 -6.21 34.73 7.44
CA LYS A 291 -7.16 35.00 8.53
C LYS A 291 -7.24 36.52 8.63
N LYS A 292 -8.34 37.10 8.17
CA LYS A 292 -8.60 38.53 8.26
C LYS A 292 -8.63 38.85 9.76
N GLU A 293 -7.54 39.42 10.28
CA GLU A 293 -7.48 39.88 11.65
C GLU A 293 -8.55 40.95 11.84
N ILE A 294 -9.64 40.57 12.49
CA ILE A 294 -10.55 41.53 13.08
C ILE A 294 -9.75 42.19 14.20
N LYS A 295 -9.26 43.42 13.97
CA LYS A 295 -8.73 44.31 15.01
C LYS A 295 -9.82 44.49 16.07
N LYS A 296 -9.82 43.64 17.10
CA LYS A 296 -10.45 43.96 18.38
C LYS A 296 -9.51 44.90 19.10
N THR A 297 -9.93 46.16 19.21
CA THR A 297 -9.29 47.18 20.04
C THR A 297 -9.40 46.74 21.50
N THR A 298 -8.41 46.01 22.01
CA THR A 298 -8.29 45.70 23.43
C THR A 298 -7.78 46.95 24.13
N LYS A 299 -8.63 47.60 24.94
CA LYS A 299 -8.17 48.61 25.90
C LYS A 299 -7.18 47.95 26.86
N LYS A 300 -6.00 48.55 26.97
CA LYS A 300 -4.93 48.23 27.92
C LYS A 300 -5.50 48.31 29.34
N VAL A 301 -5.58 47.17 30.03
CA VAL A 301 -5.77 47.14 31.49
C VAL A 301 -4.38 46.91 32.06
N GLU A 302 -3.84 47.93 32.72
CA GLU A 302 -2.64 47.80 33.54
C GLU A 302 -2.95 46.92 34.75
N ILE A 303 -2.19 45.84 34.88
CA ILE A 303 -2.19 44.99 36.07
C ILE A 303 -1.41 45.75 37.14
N ILE A 304 -2.14 46.44 38.02
CA ILE A 304 -1.58 46.87 39.30
C ILE A 304 -1.72 45.70 40.26
N SER A 305 -0.57 45.20 40.69
CA SER A 305 -0.39 44.20 41.74
C SER A 305 -1.13 44.61 43.02
N ALA A 306 -2.10 43.81 43.46
CA ALA A 306 -2.74 43.98 44.77
C ALA A 306 -2.31 42.82 45.69
N LYS A 307 -1.33 43.15 46.53
CA LYS A 307 -0.93 42.45 47.74
C LYS A 307 -2.10 42.47 48.73
N ASN A 308 -2.31 41.35 49.42
CA ASN A 308 -3.27 41.12 50.53
C ASN A 308 -3.62 42.38 51.34
N ILE A 309 -4.91 42.59 51.66
CA ILE A 309 -5.40 42.98 53.00
C ILE A 309 -6.94 42.84 53.09
N SER A 310 -7.33 42.41 54.28
CA SER A 310 -8.63 42.08 54.85
C SER A 310 -9.65 43.23 54.96
N THR A 311 -10.94 42.86 54.91
CA THR A 311 -12.12 43.43 55.62
C THR A 311 -12.41 44.94 55.59
N ASN A 312 -13.54 45.33 54.97
CA ASN A 312 -14.78 45.77 55.66
C ASN A 312 -15.76 46.55 54.75
N ALA A 313 -17.05 46.24 54.94
CA ALA A 313 -18.24 47.10 54.93
C ALA A 313 -18.56 48.06 53.75
N VAL A 314 -19.70 47.72 53.10
CA VAL A 314 -20.87 48.57 52.73
C VAL A 314 -20.64 49.89 51.99
N VAL A 315 -21.22 50.02 50.78
CA VAL A 315 -22.24 51.03 50.40
C VAL A 315 -22.80 50.64 49.01
N PHE A 316 -24.13 50.56 48.89
CA PHE A 316 -24.83 50.44 47.61
C PHE A 316 -24.81 51.76 46.86
N MET A 317 -24.41 51.75 45.58
CA MET A 317 -24.73 52.81 44.62
C MET A 317 -25.38 52.22 43.37
N ASP A 318 -26.65 52.56 43.19
CA ASP A 318 -27.45 52.38 41.98
C ASP A 318 -26.78 53.13 40.80
N THR A 319 -26.55 52.42 39.69
CA THR A 319 -26.13 53.03 38.43
C THR A 319 -26.98 52.53 37.27
N THR A 320 -28.28 52.85 37.31
CA THR A 320 -29.12 52.89 36.12
C THR A 320 -28.60 53.93 35.12
N LYS A 321 -27.79 53.51 34.14
CA LYS A 321 -27.43 54.35 32.98
C LYS A 321 -28.67 54.61 32.12
N LYS A 322 -29.23 55.82 32.19
CA LYS A 322 -30.24 56.31 31.24
C LYS A 322 -29.68 56.26 29.81
N ARG A 323 -30.28 55.43 28.95
CA ARG A 323 -29.93 55.30 27.53
C ARG A 323 -30.66 56.41 26.75
N LYS A 324 -29.92 57.28 26.07
CA LYS A 324 -30.50 58.25 25.10
C LYS A 324 -31.00 57.48 23.88
N ILE A 325 -32.28 57.61 23.55
CA ILE A 325 -32.87 57.03 22.33
C ILE A 325 -33.15 58.20 21.37
N LYS A 326 -32.63 58.08 20.15
CA LYS A 326 -32.85 59.03 19.06
C LYS A 326 -33.84 58.37 18.10
N ILE A 327 -34.99 59.01 17.85
CA ILE A 327 -35.97 58.52 16.89
C ILE A 327 -35.97 59.50 15.71
N VAL A 328 -35.71 58.97 14.51
CA VAL A 328 -35.73 59.72 13.25
C VAL A 328 -36.84 59.13 12.41
N THR A 329 -37.81 59.95 12.05
CA THR A 329 -38.93 59.55 11.17
C THR A 329 -38.73 60.19 9.81
N VAL A 330 -39.05 59.45 8.75
CA VAL A 330 -38.94 59.91 7.35
C VAL A 330 -40.31 59.77 6.72
N ASP A 331 -40.90 60.88 6.30
CA ASP A 331 -42.20 60.88 5.64
C ASP A 331 -42.07 60.41 4.18
N ALA A 332 -43.19 60.04 3.56
CA ALA A 332 -43.24 59.50 2.19
C ALA A 332 -42.66 60.45 1.11
N ASN A 333 -42.47 61.73 1.42
CA ASN A 333 -41.84 62.72 0.54
C ASN A 333 -40.34 62.96 0.86
N GLY A 334 -39.70 62.10 1.67
CA GLY A 334 -38.25 62.09 1.90
C GLY A 334 -37.70 63.12 2.90
N LYS A 335 -38.58 63.89 3.57
CA LYS A 335 -38.16 64.87 4.59
C LYS A 335 -37.94 64.17 5.94
N LYS A 336 -36.77 64.38 6.55
CA LYS A 336 -36.40 63.82 7.86
C LYS A 336 -36.70 64.81 8.99
N THR A 337 -37.34 64.35 10.05
CA THR A 337 -37.51 65.11 11.31
C THR A 337 -36.93 64.31 12.47
N GLU A 338 -36.10 64.98 13.29
CA GLU A 338 -35.45 64.38 14.45
C GLU A 338 -36.14 64.84 15.75
N TYR A 339 -36.47 63.89 16.62
CA TYR A 339 -37.01 64.17 17.96
C TYR A 339 -36.06 63.65 19.03
N ASN A 340 -35.60 64.54 19.91
CA ASN A 340 -34.78 64.19 21.08
C ASN A 340 -35.68 64.05 22.31
N SER A 341 -35.54 62.95 23.05
CA SER A 341 -36.46 62.57 24.13
C SER A 341 -36.33 63.39 25.44
N VAL A 342 -35.52 64.46 25.51
CA VAL A 342 -35.41 65.28 26.73
C VAL A 342 -35.13 66.74 26.33
N LYS A 343 -36.03 67.67 26.71
CA LYS A 343 -35.75 69.12 26.81
C LYS A 343 -34.91 69.35 28.07
N ASP A 344 -34.00 70.33 27.99
CA ASP A 344 -33.03 70.72 29.03
C ASP A 344 -33.57 70.73 30.47
#